data_AF-A0A3D8YG02-F1
#
_entry.id   AF-A0A3D8YG02-F1
#
_cell.length_a   1.000
_cell.length_b   1.000
_cell.length_c   1.000
_cell.angle_alpha   90.00
_cell.angle_beta   90.00
_cell.angle_gamma   90.00
#
_symmetry.space_group_name_H-M   'P 1'
#
loop_
_entity.id
_entity.type
_entity.pdbx_description
1 polymer ?
#
loop_
_entity_poly.entity_id
_entity_poly.type
_entity_poly.pdbx_seq_one_letter_code
_entity_poly.pdbx_strand_id
1 'polypeptide(L)'
;MSNILSESIVFKNNINLAPEAPVYLVFGNLASIPFFINLATTTGSDAFFAFNTRKYLKGILGTDVYGISSTVALEVLGETGTDLSKWATEEKFVSWLNLCPNRKVSGGKLISSKLLSKKANLASQAFRMAANSLLSSSNWLGDYFRRMRSKGGHKYAIVATARKIAIIYYRMVRYK
;
A
#
# COMPACT_ATOMS: atom_id res chain seq x y z
N MET A 1 -7.60 -66.95 5.82
CA MET A 1 -8.16 -66.01 6.80
C MET A 1 -7.06 -65.02 7.19
N SER A 2 -7.35 -63.71 7.08
CA SER A 2 -6.67 -62.53 7.69
C SER A 2 -5.18 -62.27 7.39
N ASN A 3 -4.82 -61.22 6.61
CA ASN A 3 -4.52 -59.81 7.01
C ASN A 3 -3.09 -59.67 7.61
N ILE A 4 -2.23 -58.65 7.43
CA ILE A 4 -2.20 -57.32 6.80
C ILE A 4 -0.75 -56.73 7.06
N LEU A 5 -0.22 -55.87 6.15
CA LEU A 5 0.99 -54.99 6.20
C LEU A 5 2.41 -55.56 6.01
N SER A 6 3.00 -55.31 4.83
CA SER A 6 4.03 -54.27 4.67
C SER A 6 4.53 -54.26 3.22
N GLU A 7 4.34 -53.17 2.49
CA GLU A 7 5.41 -52.61 1.65
C GLU A 7 4.98 -51.28 1.03
N SER A 8 5.96 -50.41 0.95
CA SER A 8 5.87 -49.00 0.71
C SER A 8 6.03 -48.67 -0.78
N ILE A 9 5.32 -47.63 -1.23
CA ILE A 9 5.75 -46.62 -2.23
C ILE A 9 6.23 -47.16 -3.59
N VAL A 10 5.39 -47.04 -4.62
CA VAL A 10 5.87 -46.72 -5.98
C VAL A 10 4.93 -45.72 -6.64
N PHE A 11 5.44 -44.50 -6.82
CA PHE A 11 4.89 -43.43 -7.62
C PHE A 11 4.98 -43.83 -9.11
N LYS A 12 3.86 -43.99 -9.80
CA LYS A 12 3.81 -43.94 -11.27
C LYS A 12 2.54 -43.20 -11.74
N ASN A 13 2.76 -41.96 -12.16
CA ASN A 13 2.20 -41.33 -13.35
C ASN A 13 1.08 -42.10 -14.06
N ASN A 14 -0.13 -41.55 -14.10
CA ASN A 14 -0.70 -41.16 -15.38
C ASN A 14 -1.94 -40.26 -15.21
N ILE A 15 -1.90 -39.15 -15.89
CA ILE A 15 -3.01 -38.22 -16.12
C ILE A 15 -4.07 -38.86 -17.03
N ASN A 16 -5.30 -38.37 -16.89
CA ASN A 16 -6.51 -38.60 -17.70
C ASN A 16 -7.42 -39.75 -17.25
N LEU A 17 -8.57 -39.41 -16.65
CA LEU A 17 -9.90 -39.90 -17.04
C LEU A 17 -10.99 -39.28 -16.15
N ALA A 18 -11.87 -38.44 -16.70
CA ALA A 18 -13.27 -38.29 -16.30
C ALA A 18 -14.03 -37.43 -17.36
N PRO A 19 -15.36 -37.56 -17.51
CA PRO A 19 -15.94 -38.25 -18.66
C PRO A 19 -16.83 -37.36 -19.53
N GLU A 20 -16.96 -37.75 -20.80
CA GLU A 20 -17.96 -37.32 -21.79
C GLU A 20 -19.35 -37.09 -21.15
N ALA A 21 -19.94 -35.92 -21.35
CA ALA A 21 -21.35 -35.66 -21.05
C ALA A 21 -22.07 -35.02 -22.26
N PRO A 22 -23.27 -35.51 -22.62
CA PRO A 22 -23.86 -35.35 -23.95
C PRO A 22 -24.59 -34.01 -24.13
N VAL A 23 -24.47 -33.47 -25.34
CA VAL A 23 -25.23 -32.32 -25.84
C VAL A 23 -26.61 -32.79 -26.32
N TYR A 24 -27.72 -32.28 -25.76
CA TYR A 24 -29.00 -32.15 -26.50
C TYR A 24 -29.84 -30.96 -26.04
N LEU A 25 -30.28 -30.19 -27.05
CA LEU A 25 -31.23 -29.08 -27.03
C LEU A 25 -32.67 -29.58 -26.85
N VAL A 26 -33.48 -28.89 -26.04
CA VAL A 26 -34.94 -28.94 -26.16
C VAL A 26 -35.52 -27.52 -26.08
N PHE A 27 -36.19 -27.12 -27.17
CA PHE A 27 -36.94 -25.89 -27.35
C PHE A 27 -38.12 -25.80 -26.36
N GLY A 28 -38.30 -24.66 -25.69
CA GLY A 28 -39.45 -24.45 -24.81
C GLY A 28 -39.59 -23.03 -24.23
N ASN A 29 -40.44 -22.23 -24.89
CA ASN A 29 -41.26 -21.13 -24.38
C ASN A 29 -40.59 -19.88 -23.74
N LEU A 30 -40.60 -18.77 -24.51
CA LEU A 30 -40.17 -17.42 -24.14
C LEU A 30 -41.36 -16.57 -23.64
N ALA A 31 -41.84 -16.75 -22.42
CA ALA A 31 -42.83 -15.84 -21.83
C ALA A 31 -42.96 -15.98 -20.30
N SER A 32 -42.04 -15.37 -19.54
CA SER A 32 -42.25 -14.79 -18.18
C SER A 32 -40.91 -14.48 -17.52
N ILE A 33 -40.60 -13.20 -17.31
CA ILE A 33 -39.33 -12.68 -16.78
C ILE A 33 -39.44 -12.53 -15.25
N PRO A 34 -38.38 -12.79 -14.46
CA PRO A 34 -37.74 -11.67 -13.77
C PRO A 34 -36.20 -11.76 -13.71
N PHE A 35 -35.54 -10.67 -14.08
CA PHE A 35 -34.44 -10.04 -13.34
C PHE A 35 -33.72 -10.94 -12.30
N PHE A 36 -32.82 -11.86 -12.67
CA PHE A 36 -31.78 -12.37 -11.76
C PHE A 36 -30.64 -13.04 -12.56
N ILE A 37 -29.48 -12.37 -12.55
CA ILE A 37 -28.11 -12.91 -12.51
C ILE A 37 -27.82 -14.13 -13.39
N ASN A 38 -27.23 -13.88 -14.56
CA ASN A 38 -26.20 -14.75 -15.11
C ASN A 38 -25.11 -13.92 -15.77
N LEU A 39 -24.06 -13.64 -15.01
CA LEU A 39 -22.73 -13.49 -15.57
C LEU A 39 -21.79 -14.34 -14.72
N ALA A 40 -21.92 -15.66 -14.88
CA ALA A 40 -20.79 -16.55 -14.65
C ALA A 40 -19.72 -16.12 -15.67
N THR A 41 -18.91 -15.15 -15.28
CA THR A 41 -17.65 -14.86 -15.95
C THR A 41 -16.86 -16.15 -15.87
N THR A 42 -16.71 -16.79 -17.03
CA THR A 42 -15.71 -17.79 -17.32
C THR A 42 -14.49 -17.53 -16.45
N THR A 43 -14.17 -18.48 -15.57
CA THR A 43 -12.87 -18.61 -14.90
C THR A 43 -11.83 -18.95 -15.97
N GLY A 44 -11.64 -18.01 -16.88
CA GLY A 44 -10.51 -17.96 -17.76
C GLY A 44 -9.32 -17.62 -16.89
N SER A 45 -8.21 -18.25 -17.20
CA SER A 45 -6.87 -17.84 -16.85
C SER A 45 -6.62 -16.40 -17.33
N ASP A 46 -7.30 -15.43 -16.74
CA ASP A 46 -6.87 -14.06 -16.75
C ASP A 46 -5.68 -14.05 -15.81
N ALA A 47 -4.49 -14.15 -16.40
CA ALA A 47 -3.30 -13.67 -15.74
C ALA A 47 -3.58 -12.19 -15.41
N PHE A 48 -4.19 -11.96 -14.25
CA PHE A 48 -4.34 -10.66 -13.64
C PHE A 48 -2.96 -10.04 -13.73
N PHE A 49 -2.81 -8.99 -14.53
CA PHE A 49 -1.52 -8.36 -14.77
C PHE A 49 -0.93 -7.99 -13.39
N ALA A 50 -0.07 -8.86 -12.86
CA ALA A 50 0.54 -8.69 -11.56
C ALA A 50 1.65 -7.67 -11.76
N PHE A 51 1.26 -6.40 -11.88
CA PHE A 51 2.18 -5.31 -12.03
C PHE A 51 3.01 -5.21 -10.76
N ASN A 52 4.29 -5.57 -10.85
CA ASN A 52 5.21 -5.47 -9.73
C ASN A 52 5.59 -3.99 -9.53
N THR A 53 4.68 -3.24 -8.90
CA THR A 53 4.82 -1.80 -8.63
C THR A 53 6.12 -1.50 -7.89
N ARG A 54 6.54 -2.40 -6.99
CA ARG A 54 7.78 -2.25 -6.23
C ARG A 54 9.02 -2.27 -7.14
N LYS A 55 9.09 -3.20 -8.08
CA LYS A 55 10.19 -3.30 -9.05
C LYS A 55 10.23 -2.07 -9.97
N TYR A 56 9.07 -1.62 -10.44
CA TYR A 56 8.96 -0.42 -11.28
C TYR A 56 9.39 0.85 -10.54
N LEU A 57 8.90 1.05 -9.31
CA LEU A 57 9.28 2.18 -8.46
C LEU A 57 10.77 2.15 -8.12
N LYS A 58 11.36 0.98 -7.89
CA LYS A 58 12.81 0.85 -7.67
C LYS A 58 13.60 1.26 -8.93
N GLY A 59 13.09 0.98 -10.13
CA GLY A 59 13.70 1.42 -11.39
C GLY A 59 13.69 2.95 -11.54
N ILE A 60 12.59 3.61 -11.17
CA ILE A 60 12.45 5.06 -11.30
C ILE A 60 13.16 5.81 -10.17
N LEU A 61 12.89 5.42 -8.92
CA LEU A 61 13.43 6.08 -7.75
C LEU A 61 14.86 5.62 -7.42
N GLY A 62 15.34 4.49 -7.95
CA GLY A 62 16.67 3.96 -7.62
C GLY A 62 16.81 3.42 -6.18
N THR A 63 15.82 3.65 -5.31
CA THR A 63 15.88 3.33 -3.87
C THR A 63 14.58 2.69 -3.38
N ASP A 64 14.67 1.64 -2.56
CA ASP A 64 13.51 1.05 -1.88
C ASP A 64 13.35 1.69 -0.49
N VAL A 65 12.28 2.45 -0.28
CA VAL A 65 12.02 3.10 1.01
C VAL A 65 11.40 2.08 1.95
N TYR A 66 12.20 1.61 2.92
CA TYR A 66 11.72 0.73 3.97
C TYR A 66 10.55 1.37 4.73
N GLY A 67 9.41 0.68 4.79
CA GLY A 67 8.22 1.11 5.52
C GLY A 67 7.20 1.94 4.71
N ILE A 68 7.39 2.10 3.40
CA ILE A 68 6.38 2.68 2.51
C ILE A 68 5.74 1.57 1.66
N SER A 69 4.40 1.56 1.57
CA SER A 69 3.68 0.70 0.64
C SER A 69 3.89 1.18 -0.80
N SER A 70 3.95 0.26 -1.76
CA SER A 70 4.10 0.58 -3.18
C SER A 70 3.02 1.55 -3.68
N THR A 71 1.82 1.49 -3.13
CA THR A 71 0.72 2.42 -3.48
C THR A 71 1.03 3.85 -3.04
N VAL A 72 1.48 4.02 -1.79
CA VAL A 72 1.86 5.34 -1.24
C VAL A 72 3.03 5.93 -2.00
N ALA A 73 4.02 5.10 -2.34
CA ALA A 73 5.15 5.55 -3.15
C ALA A 73 4.73 6.03 -4.55
N LEU A 74 3.75 5.37 -5.17
CA LEU A 74 3.21 5.78 -6.46
C LEU A 74 2.42 7.10 -6.37
N GLU A 75 1.59 7.26 -5.35
CA GLU A 75 0.87 8.52 -5.09
C GLU A 75 1.83 9.69 -4.89
N VAL A 76 2.87 9.50 -4.07
CA VAL A 76 3.90 10.52 -3.84
C VAL A 76 4.66 10.82 -5.14
N LEU A 77 5.00 9.80 -5.93
CA LEU A 77 5.67 9.98 -7.22
C LEU A 77 4.79 10.76 -8.21
N GLY A 78 3.48 10.47 -8.26
CA GLY A 78 2.54 11.20 -9.12
C GLY A 78 2.41 12.68 -8.76
N GLU A 79 2.46 13.01 -7.47
CA GLU A 79 2.37 14.39 -6.98
C GLU A 79 3.69 15.17 -7.08
N THR A 80 4.80 14.47 -6.91
CA THR A 80 6.12 15.10 -6.70
C THR A 80 6.97 15.07 -7.97
N GLY A 81 6.76 14.08 -8.83
CA GLY A 81 7.66 13.74 -9.92
C GLY A 81 8.94 13.05 -9.45
N THR A 82 9.86 12.79 -10.39
CA THR A 82 11.18 12.22 -10.11
C THR A 82 12.15 13.22 -9.49
N ASP A 83 11.92 14.51 -9.74
CA ASP A 83 12.85 15.58 -9.44
C ASP A 83 12.43 16.36 -8.19
N LEU A 84 13.11 16.08 -7.07
CA LEU A 84 12.91 16.77 -5.80
C LEU A 84 13.67 18.10 -5.68
N SER A 85 14.36 18.54 -6.75
CA SER A 85 15.16 19.77 -6.77
C SER A 85 14.33 21.05 -6.53
N LYS A 86 13.01 20.99 -6.74
CA LYS A 86 12.07 22.08 -6.47
C LYS A 86 12.08 22.53 -5.00
N TRP A 87 12.42 21.64 -4.07
CA TRP A 87 12.61 21.98 -2.66
C TRP A 87 14.10 22.03 -2.35
N ALA A 88 14.59 23.18 -1.89
CA ALA A 88 16.01 23.35 -1.57
C ALA A 88 16.49 22.52 -0.37
N THR A 89 15.62 22.27 0.60
CA THR A 89 15.92 21.47 1.79
C THR A 89 14.78 20.51 2.13
N GLU A 90 15.11 19.43 2.84
CA GLU A 90 14.14 18.45 3.34
C GLU A 90 13.05 19.10 4.23
N GLU A 91 13.40 20.15 4.96
CA GLU A 91 12.45 20.89 5.80
C GLU A 91 11.39 21.63 4.97
N LYS A 92 11.79 22.18 3.82
CA LYS A 92 10.85 22.82 2.89
C LYS A 92 9.90 21.80 2.29
N PHE A 93 10.38 20.59 2.00
CA PHE A 93 9.53 19.48 1.55
C PHE A 93 8.51 19.06 2.63
N VAL A 94 8.95 18.85 3.86
CA VAL A 94 8.06 18.51 5.00
C VAL A 94 7.06 19.62 5.30
N SER A 95 7.48 20.88 5.16
CA SER A 95 6.59 22.04 5.31
C SER A 95 5.54 22.08 4.21
N TRP A 96 5.91 21.78 2.96
CA TRP A 96 4.96 21.67 1.84
C TRP A 96 3.92 20.56 2.08
N LEU A 97 4.34 19.44 2.68
CA LEU A 97 3.46 18.35 3.10
C LEU A 97 2.56 18.67 4.30
N ASN A 98 2.65 19.84 4.93
CA ASN A 98 1.90 20.18 6.15
C ASN A 98 2.10 19.16 7.29
N LEU A 99 3.31 18.60 7.41
CA LEU A 99 3.71 17.69 8.50
C LEU A 99 4.48 18.42 9.60
N CYS A 100 4.82 19.69 9.37
CA CYS A 100 5.46 20.56 10.35
C CYS A 100 4.41 21.41 11.09
N PRO A 101 4.51 21.58 12.43
CA PRO A 101 3.67 22.53 13.16
C PRO A 101 3.90 23.96 12.67
N ASN A 102 2.84 24.75 12.59
CA ASN A 102 2.93 26.16 12.18
C ASN A 102 3.13 27.03 13.43
N ARG A 103 4.34 27.58 13.60
CA ARG A 103 4.70 28.48 14.71
C ARG A 103 4.31 29.92 14.36
N LYS A 104 3.19 30.39 14.90
CA LYS A 104 2.73 31.78 14.78
C LYS A 104 3.14 32.59 16.01
N VAL A 105 4.01 33.58 15.82
CA VAL A 105 4.48 34.49 16.88
C VAL A 105 4.09 35.92 16.49
N SER A 106 3.50 36.67 17.41
CA SER A 106 3.26 38.12 17.26
C SER A 106 3.60 38.82 18.57
N GLY A 107 4.18 40.02 18.49
CA GLY A 107 4.57 40.79 19.67
C GLY A 107 5.48 40.03 20.64
N GLY A 108 6.34 39.12 20.14
CA GLY A 108 7.21 38.27 20.96
C GLY A 108 6.53 37.09 21.64
N LYS A 109 5.20 36.94 21.55
CA LYS A 109 4.44 35.86 22.17
C LYS A 109 4.02 34.79 21.15
N LEU A 110 4.11 33.52 21.55
CA LEU A 110 3.57 32.40 20.76
C LEU A 110 2.04 32.45 20.78
N ILE A 111 1.43 32.71 19.63
CA ILE A 111 -0.03 32.69 19.46
C ILE A 111 -0.51 31.26 19.23
N SER A 112 0.20 30.49 18.38
CA SER A 112 -0.19 29.12 18.03
C SER A 112 0.99 28.31 17.51
N SER A 113 0.99 27.01 17.82
CA SER A 113 1.92 26.00 17.31
C SER A 113 1.20 24.82 16.66
N LYS A 114 -0.09 24.97 16.33
CA LYS A 114 -0.90 23.88 15.78
C LYS A 114 -0.46 23.53 14.35
N LEU A 115 -0.72 22.28 13.95
CA LEU A 115 -0.58 21.88 12.55
C LEU A 115 -1.52 22.72 11.67
N LEU A 116 -1.11 22.95 10.42
CA LEU A 116 -1.89 23.73 9.49
C LEU A 116 -3.24 23.02 9.22
N SER A 117 -4.36 23.71 9.45
CA SER A 117 -5.71 23.18 9.22
C SER A 117 -6.13 23.19 7.75
N LYS A 118 -5.22 23.48 6.83
CA LYS A 118 -5.49 23.50 5.38
C LYS A 118 -5.65 22.05 4.87
N LYS A 119 -6.41 21.87 3.79
CA LYS A 119 -6.54 20.58 3.09
C LYS A 119 -5.15 19.99 2.85
N ALA A 120 -4.91 18.79 3.37
CA ALA A 120 -3.63 18.11 3.22
C ALA A 120 -3.47 17.65 1.76
N ASN A 121 -2.30 17.90 1.17
CA ASN A 121 -1.94 17.40 -0.16
C ASN A 121 -2.08 15.87 -0.20
N LEU A 122 -2.34 15.29 -1.37
CA LEU A 122 -2.47 13.84 -1.52
C LEU A 122 -1.20 13.12 -1.03
N ALA A 123 -0.02 13.62 -1.39
CA ALA A 123 1.25 13.11 -0.86
C ALA A 123 1.32 13.13 0.69
N SER A 124 0.78 14.15 1.34
CA SER A 124 0.74 14.23 2.81
C SER A 124 -0.15 13.14 3.42
N GLN A 125 -1.31 12.90 2.79
CA GLN A 125 -2.23 11.84 3.21
C GLN A 125 -1.59 10.47 3.02
N ALA A 126 -0.92 10.25 1.89
CA ALA A 126 -0.18 9.04 1.58
C ALA A 126 0.89 8.73 2.65
N PHE A 127 1.70 9.73 3.04
CA PHE A 127 2.68 9.57 4.13
C PHE A 127 2.03 9.29 5.49
N ARG A 128 0.87 9.88 5.78
CA ARG A 128 0.12 9.60 7.03
C ARG A 128 -0.47 8.19 7.04
N MET A 129 -0.94 7.69 5.89
CA MET A 129 -1.41 6.32 5.73
C MET A 129 -0.27 5.32 5.92
N ALA A 130 0.90 5.57 5.30
CA ALA A 130 2.10 4.76 5.55
C ALA A 130 2.55 4.81 7.01
N ALA A 131 2.50 5.99 7.65
CA ALA A 131 2.82 6.10 9.07
C ALA A 131 1.87 5.29 9.95
N ASN A 132 0.59 5.21 9.60
CA ASN A 132 -0.40 4.45 10.35
C ASN A 132 -0.17 2.93 10.26
N SER A 133 0.22 2.42 9.09
CA SER A 133 0.50 0.98 8.93
C SER A 133 1.72 0.50 9.73
N LEU A 134 2.64 1.40 10.10
CA LEU A 134 3.80 1.07 10.92
C LEU A 134 3.46 0.67 12.36
N LEU A 135 2.24 0.94 12.84
CA LEU A 135 1.83 0.58 14.19
C LEU A 135 1.97 -0.93 14.45
N SER A 136 1.61 -1.77 13.48
CA SER A 136 1.70 -3.23 13.55
C SER A 136 3.05 -3.80 13.14
N SER A 137 3.97 -2.98 12.64
CA SER A 137 5.23 -3.45 12.10
C SER A 137 6.32 -3.61 13.17
N SER A 138 7.11 -4.68 13.05
CA SER A 138 8.25 -5.03 13.92
C SER A 138 9.56 -4.41 13.42
N ASN A 139 9.52 -3.16 12.99
CA ASN A 139 10.70 -2.43 12.50
C ASN A 139 11.02 -1.21 13.37
N TRP A 140 12.20 -0.64 13.16
CA TRP A 140 12.69 0.52 13.93
C TRP A 140 11.81 1.77 13.78
N LEU A 141 11.11 1.94 12.65
CA LEU A 141 10.12 3.01 12.48
C LEU A 141 8.85 2.73 13.29
N GLY A 142 8.43 1.47 13.42
CA GLY A 142 7.35 1.03 14.29
C GLY A 142 7.67 1.28 15.76
N ASP A 143 8.90 0.99 16.20
CA ASP A 143 9.37 1.34 17.55
C ASP A 143 9.34 2.85 17.79
N TYR A 144 9.76 3.64 16.79
CA TYR A 144 9.63 5.09 16.84
C TYR A 144 8.17 5.54 16.95
N PHE A 145 7.26 4.97 16.16
CA PHE A 145 5.83 5.28 16.24
C PHE A 145 5.26 5.00 17.63
N ARG A 146 5.57 3.83 18.21
CA ARG A 146 5.13 3.45 19.56
C ARG A 146 5.66 4.42 20.63
N ARG A 147 6.93 4.82 20.55
CA ARG A 147 7.54 5.82 21.44
C ARG A 147 6.92 7.21 21.31
N MET A 148 6.53 7.62 20.11
CA MET A 148 5.86 8.91 19.92
C MET A 148 4.40 8.87 20.37
N ARG A 149 3.74 7.72 20.25
CA ARG A 149 2.36 7.51 20.72
C ARG A 149 2.27 7.66 22.24
N SER A 150 3.24 7.17 23.00
CA SER A 150 3.25 7.36 24.46
C SER A 150 3.47 8.81 24.89
N LYS A 151 4.11 9.64 24.05
CA LYS A 151 4.38 11.07 24.36
C LYS A 151 3.19 12.00 24.11
N GLY A 152 2.49 11.82 23.00
CA GLY A 152 1.47 12.79 22.55
C GLY A 152 0.21 12.18 21.95
N GLY A 153 0.03 10.86 22.10
CA GLY A 153 -1.10 10.13 21.55
C GLY A 153 -0.96 9.77 20.08
N HIS A 154 -2.01 9.14 19.54
CA HIS A 154 -1.97 8.50 18.22
C HIS A 154 -1.84 9.51 17.06
N LYS A 155 -2.64 10.59 17.07
CA LYS A 155 -2.61 11.63 16.02
C LYS A 155 -1.24 12.31 15.95
N TYR A 156 -0.62 12.56 17.10
CA TYR A 156 0.73 13.10 17.20
C TYR A 156 1.77 12.14 16.62
N ALA A 157 1.68 10.85 16.97
CA ALA A 157 2.59 9.82 16.47
C ALA A 157 2.54 9.66 14.95
N ILE A 158 1.35 9.70 14.34
CA ILE A 158 1.18 9.64 12.88
C ILE A 158 1.96 10.78 12.22
N VAL A 159 1.76 12.01 12.66
CA VAL A 159 2.40 13.17 12.02
C VAL A 159 3.91 13.17 12.23
N ALA A 160 4.37 12.84 13.44
CA ALA A 160 5.79 12.75 13.74
C ALA A 160 6.50 11.65 12.92
N THR A 161 5.83 10.51 12.73
CA THR A 161 6.37 9.38 11.95
C THR A 161 6.32 9.67 10.46
N ALA A 162 5.21 10.23 9.96
CA ALA A 162 5.10 10.69 8.58
C ALA A 162 6.20 11.71 8.23
N ARG A 163 6.48 12.67 9.12
CA ARG A 163 7.60 13.61 8.95
C ARG A 163 8.94 12.88 8.83
N LYS A 164 9.19 11.89 9.69
CA LYS A 164 10.43 11.11 9.67
C LYS A 164 10.58 10.31 8.36
N ILE A 165 9.51 9.67 7.90
CA ILE A 165 9.48 8.95 6.62
C ILE A 165 9.74 9.90 5.44
N ALA A 166 9.07 11.06 5.43
CA ALA A 166 9.22 12.04 4.36
C ALA A 166 10.65 12.59 4.23
N ILE A 167 11.34 12.79 5.36
CA ILE A 167 12.76 13.18 5.37
C ILE A 167 13.63 12.08 4.76
N ILE A 168 13.42 10.83 5.17
CA ILE A 168 14.18 9.68 4.63
C ILE A 168 13.95 9.56 3.12
N TYR A 169 12.70 9.67 2.68
CA TYR A 169 12.33 9.68 1.26
C TYR A 169 13.08 10.78 0.49
N TYR A 170 13.03 12.02 0.98
CA TYR A 170 13.70 13.14 0.32
C TYR A 170 15.22 12.93 0.21
N ARG A 171 15.86 12.49 1.29
CA ARG A 171 17.31 12.23 1.30
C ARG A 171 17.69 11.12 0.34
N MET A 172 16.96 10.01 0.32
CA MET A 172 17.27 8.89 -0.58
C MET A 172 17.10 9.26 -2.04
N VAL A 173 16.08 10.05 -2.39
CA VAL A 173 15.84 10.44 -3.78
C VAL A 173 16.78 11.57 -4.23
N ARG A 174 17.19 12.47 -3.33
CA ARG A 174 18.06 13.61 -3.67
C ARG A 174 19.54 13.24 -3.76
N TYR A 175 20.01 12.31 -2.92
CA TYR A 175 21.41 11.89 -2.78
C TYR A 175 21.64 10.46 -3.27
N LYS A 176 20.98 10.08 -4.37
CA LYS A 176 21.20 8.80 -5.04
C LYS A 176 22.64 8.66 -5.54
#